data_AF-A0AAW5AKN9-F1
#
_entry.id   AF-A0AAW5AKN9-F1
#
_cell.length_a   1.000
_cell.length_b   1.000
_cell.length_c   1.000
_cell.angle_alpha   90.00
_cell.angle_beta   90.00
_cell.angle_gamma   90.00
#
_symmetry.space_group_name_H-M   'P 1'
#
loop_
_entity.id
_entity.type
_entity.pdbx_description
1 polymer ?
#
loop_
_entity_poly.entity_id
_entity_poly.type
_entity_poly.pdbx_seq_one_letter_code
_entity_poly.pdbx_strand_id
1 'polypeptide(L)'
;MKKSILILLLYSFILLISEIAYRFIFNLPSLQVTKILETFAVLFVMSGIFYFAKYRTTRIVAFVFFSLSIIANNVHYAVYQSWITGINYWLMFKEITEVSSAGLSMIDKLWPHLLWGILECLFYLSLNKFRKNVSIAADLLFWIPMLLIPIRSFNTNQEMGVSPKPEYGRIKANYFSFGYFLGRTLPYQIFNLSSIPVYNQPAPEKISEGRVKNIILVMGESESAVHLKLFGYHRETSPFLTNFAQSPLQPIIKPTYSAGLMTAVSLPSFFNAIPHPNGYQQINLGYTNLFRLAKEQGYETHFYSTQATNEMAIMNLIGNRWIDKLIMPTDLGYSGNQNIADENLLPLLSSIDLTKGKHFIVLHQRGSHVPYGALLSDKDKIFGEKTIIDKYDNTIHKTDSLLETVYNRLQSHPDQDWIFAYTSDHGQFVTEKTFNQGTIQPNSYLVPMVIYSPKPSIQALAHSTFDTCQTAFHQQLSVLLVQILGYDMASPGCSEGTVTGNLITGDAGFLHVKQGRVQYIYPK
;
A
#
# COMPACT_ATOMS: atom_id res chain seq x y z
N MET A 1 33.14 -20.05 -25.37
CA MET A 1 32.75 -19.27 -24.17
C MET A 1 32.72 -17.76 -24.42
N LYS A 2 33.84 -17.12 -24.85
CA LYS A 2 33.90 -15.65 -25.10
C LYS A 2 32.80 -15.09 -26.02
N LYS A 3 32.53 -15.75 -27.16
CA LYS A 3 31.46 -15.32 -28.11
C LYS A 3 30.05 -15.41 -27.50
N SER A 4 29.75 -16.46 -26.73
CA SER A 4 28.44 -16.62 -26.09
C SER A 4 28.19 -15.56 -25.02
N ILE A 5 29.20 -15.24 -24.21
CA ILE A 5 29.10 -14.18 -23.19
C ILE A 5 28.84 -12.82 -23.86
N LEU A 6 29.56 -12.49 -24.94
CA LEU A 6 29.34 -11.25 -25.67
C LEU A 6 27.90 -11.12 -26.21
N ILE A 7 27.34 -12.22 -26.76
CA ILE A 7 25.96 -12.26 -27.24
C ILE A 7 24.98 -12.03 -26.09
N LEU A 8 25.19 -12.70 -24.94
CA LEU A 8 24.32 -12.52 -23.78
C LEU A 8 24.38 -11.09 -23.22
N LEU A 9 25.57 -10.49 -23.14
CA LEU A 9 25.73 -9.09 -22.73
C LEU A 9 24.97 -8.16 -23.67
N LEU A 10 25.13 -8.34 -24.99
CA LEU A 10 24.47 -7.51 -25.99
C LEU A 10 22.94 -7.60 -25.89
N TYR A 11 22.40 -8.82 -25.83
CA TYR A 11 20.94 -9.02 -25.71
C TYR A 11 20.39 -8.43 -24.42
N SER A 12 21.08 -8.63 -23.31
CA SER A 12 20.64 -8.11 -22.01
C SER A 12 20.70 -6.59 -21.95
N PHE A 13 21.70 -5.98 -22.60
CA PHE A 13 21.82 -4.54 -22.69
C PHE A 13 20.74 -3.93 -23.60
N ILE A 14 20.45 -4.55 -24.74
CA ILE A 14 19.37 -4.12 -25.63
C ILE A 14 18.01 -4.22 -24.93
N LEU A 15 17.75 -5.32 -24.23
CA LEU A 15 16.51 -5.49 -23.46
C LEU A 15 16.41 -4.50 -22.29
N LEU A 16 17.53 -4.17 -21.64
CA LEU A 16 17.56 -3.14 -20.60
C LEU A 16 17.26 -1.75 -21.17
N ILE A 17 17.87 -1.39 -22.30
CA ILE A 17 17.56 -0.13 -22.99
C ILE A 17 16.08 -0.11 -23.37
N SER A 18 15.54 -1.23 -23.85
CA SER A 18 14.12 -1.36 -24.19
C SER A 18 13.22 -1.19 -22.96
N GLU A 19 13.57 -1.74 -21.79
CA GLU A 19 12.87 -1.48 -20.52
C GLU A 19 12.86 0.01 -20.16
N ILE A 20 14.02 0.67 -20.23
CA ILE A 20 14.15 2.10 -19.90
C ILE A 20 13.36 2.96 -20.90
N ALA A 21 13.47 2.66 -22.20
CA ALA A 21 12.75 3.34 -23.26
C ALA A 21 11.23 3.14 -23.14
N TYR A 22 10.77 1.92 -22.86
CA TYR A 22 9.37 1.62 -22.62
C TYR A 22 8.83 2.47 -21.46
N ARG A 23 9.58 2.54 -20.35
CA ARG A 23 9.17 3.33 -19.19
C ARG A 23 9.07 4.81 -19.52
N PHE A 24 10.05 5.34 -20.25
CA PHE A 24 10.06 6.74 -20.67
C PHE A 24 8.90 7.06 -21.62
N ILE A 25 8.70 6.26 -22.67
CA ILE A 25 7.68 6.51 -23.71
C ILE A 25 6.26 6.42 -23.14
N PHE A 26 6.03 5.48 -22.23
CA PHE A 26 4.71 5.23 -21.65
C PHE A 26 4.52 5.84 -20.25
N ASN A 27 5.42 6.75 -19.83
CA ASN A 27 5.36 7.49 -18.56
C ASN A 27 5.28 6.60 -17.30
N LEU A 28 5.98 5.46 -17.30
CA LEU A 28 6.17 4.67 -16.08
C LEU A 28 7.25 5.30 -15.19
N PRO A 29 7.21 5.05 -13.87
CA PRO A 29 8.31 5.40 -12.97
C PRO A 29 9.65 4.88 -13.47
N SER A 30 10.63 5.77 -13.47
CA SER A 30 12.00 5.46 -13.87
C SER A 30 12.65 4.49 -12.88
N LEU A 31 13.59 3.68 -13.39
CA LEU A 31 14.37 2.80 -12.54
C LEU A 31 15.48 3.60 -11.86
N GLN A 32 15.57 3.49 -10.54
CA GLN A 32 16.74 3.97 -9.80
C GLN A 32 18.00 3.21 -10.24
N VAL A 33 19.17 3.83 -10.08
CA VAL A 33 20.46 3.27 -10.53
C VAL A 33 20.70 1.84 -10.03
N THR A 34 20.39 1.55 -8.77
CA THR A 34 20.51 0.21 -8.19
C THR A 34 19.58 -0.81 -8.87
N LYS A 35 18.38 -0.39 -9.25
CA LYS A 35 17.38 -1.23 -9.94
C LYS A 35 17.71 -1.43 -11.41
N ILE A 36 18.43 -0.50 -12.05
CA ILE A 36 18.97 -0.68 -13.40
C ILE A 36 19.95 -1.85 -13.42
N LEU A 37 20.91 -1.88 -12.49
CA LEU A 37 21.88 -2.97 -12.38
C LEU A 37 21.22 -4.31 -12.06
N GLU A 38 20.24 -4.31 -11.14
CA GLU A 38 19.45 -5.50 -10.83
C GLU A 38 18.68 -6.01 -12.07
N THR A 39 18.02 -5.11 -12.81
CA THR A 39 17.27 -5.46 -14.01
C THR A 39 18.17 -6.04 -15.09
N PHE A 40 19.36 -5.46 -15.28
CA PHE A 40 20.38 -6.02 -16.17
C PHE A 40 20.77 -7.44 -15.78
N ALA A 41 21.07 -7.67 -14.49
CA ALA A 41 21.46 -8.98 -13.99
C ALA A 41 20.35 -10.03 -14.22
N VAL A 42 19.10 -9.69 -13.94
CA VAL A 42 17.94 -10.56 -14.20
C VAL A 42 17.81 -10.89 -15.68
N LEU A 43 17.92 -9.89 -16.56
CA LEU A 43 17.87 -10.08 -18.01
C LEU A 43 19.02 -10.95 -18.52
N PHE A 44 20.22 -10.78 -17.95
CA PHE A 44 21.40 -11.58 -18.27
C PHE A 44 21.23 -13.04 -17.88
N VAL A 45 20.74 -13.30 -16.66
CA VAL A 45 20.43 -14.65 -16.20
C VAL A 45 19.35 -15.30 -17.05
N MET A 46 18.25 -14.59 -17.33
CA MET A 46 17.16 -15.10 -18.18
C MET A 46 17.61 -15.39 -19.61
N SER A 47 18.43 -14.53 -20.20
CA SER A 47 19.02 -14.77 -21.52
C SER A 47 19.97 -15.97 -21.49
N GLY A 48 20.78 -16.09 -20.44
CA GLY A 48 21.68 -17.22 -20.22
C GLY A 48 20.93 -18.56 -20.09
N ILE A 49 19.84 -18.59 -19.32
CA ILE A 49 18.96 -19.75 -19.17
C ILE A 49 18.45 -20.20 -20.53
N PHE A 50 17.84 -19.28 -21.31
CA PHE A 50 17.27 -19.64 -22.61
C PHE A 50 18.34 -20.07 -23.62
N TYR A 51 19.51 -19.43 -23.60
CA TYR A 51 20.64 -19.76 -24.47
C TYR A 51 21.22 -21.15 -24.14
N PHE A 52 21.47 -21.45 -22.87
CA PHE A 52 22.18 -22.66 -22.45
C PHE A 52 21.28 -23.84 -22.05
N ALA A 53 19.97 -23.67 -21.85
CA ALA A 53 19.10 -24.77 -21.43
C ALA A 53 19.19 -25.99 -22.36
N LYS A 54 19.42 -27.17 -21.76
CA LYS A 54 19.51 -28.45 -22.47
C LYS A 54 18.15 -28.86 -22.98
N TYR A 55 17.13 -28.80 -22.14
CA TYR A 55 15.81 -29.32 -22.46
C TYR A 55 14.96 -28.31 -23.22
N ARG A 56 14.23 -28.80 -24.24
CA ARG A 56 13.29 -27.97 -25.02
C ARG A 56 12.18 -27.43 -24.13
N THR A 57 11.70 -28.22 -23.17
CA THR A 57 10.66 -27.81 -22.22
C THR A 57 11.06 -26.58 -21.42
N THR A 58 12.25 -26.59 -20.79
CA THR A 58 12.76 -25.42 -20.06
C THR A 58 12.79 -24.17 -20.93
N ARG A 59 13.24 -24.28 -22.19
CA ARG A 59 13.25 -23.13 -23.10
C ARG A 59 11.86 -22.60 -23.42
N ILE A 60 10.91 -23.50 -23.69
CA ILE A 60 9.52 -23.10 -23.97
C ILE A 60 8.94 -22.40 -22.73
N VAL A 61 9.08 -23.00 -21.55
CA VAL A 61 8.56 -22.43 -20.30
C VAL A 61 9.24 -21.10 -19.97
N ALA A 62 10.56 -20.99 -20.14
CA ALA A 62 11.30 -19.74 -19.95
C ALA A 62 10.86 -18.65 -20.93
N PHE A 63 10.60 -19.01 -22.19
CA PHE A 63 10.07 -18.08 -23.19
C PHE A 63 8.65 -17.63 -22.88
N VAL A 64 7.76 -18.54 -22.48
CA VAL A 64 6.39 -18.22 -22.06
C VAL A 64 6.41 -17.33 -20.82
N PHE A 65 7.24 -17.65 -19.83
CA PHE A 65 7.42 -16.83 -18.64
C PHE A 65 7.94 -15.43 -18.98
N PHE A 66 8.95 -15.32 -19.85
CA PHE A 66 9.43 -14.03 -20.35
C PHE A 66 8.31 -13.26 -21.05
N SER A 67 7.60 -13.91 -21.97
CA SER A 67 6.51 -13.29 -22.74
C SER A 67 5.39 -12.80 -21.85
N LEU A 68 5.00 -13.60 -20.86
CA LEU A 68 4.02 -13.22 -19.86
C LEU A 68 4.50 -12.03 -19.02
N SER A 69 5.77 -12.07 -18.61
CA SER A 69 6.38 -10.98 -17.82
C SER A 69 6.38 -9.65 -18.57
N ILE A 70 6.55 -9.68 -19.89
CA ILE A 70 6.57 -8.49 -20.73
C ILE A 70 5.15 -8.07 -21.11
N ILE A 71 4.42 -8.93 -21.81
CA ILE A 71 3.13 -8.58 -22.44
C ILE A 71 2.05 -8.35 -21.37
N ALA A 72 1.92 -9.25 -20.38
CA ALA A 72 0.87 -9.09 -19.37
C ALA A 72 1.10 -7.85 -18.51
N ASN A 73 2.35 -7.57 -18.11
CA ASN A 73 2.65 -6.33 -17.40
C ASN A 73 2.49 -5.10 -18.27
N ASN A 74 2.84 -5.14 -19.55
CA ASN A 74 2.63 -4.02 -20.45
C ASN A 74 1.14 -3.64 -20.54
N VAL A 75 0.28 -4.64 -20.77
CA VAL A 75 -1.19 -4.45 -20.83
C VAL A 75 -1.73 -4.03 -19.48
N HIS A 76 -1.37 -4.74 -18.41
CA HIS A 76 -1.87 -4.45 -17.07
C HIS A 76 -1.47 -3.04 -16.62
N TYR A 77 -0.24 -2.61 -16.89
CA TYR A 77 0.21 -1.27 -16.54
C TYR A 77 -0.49 -0.19 -17.37
N ALA A 78 -0.73 -0.44 -18.67
CA ALA A 78 -1.46 0.49 -19.52
C ALA A 78 -2.88 0.78 -18.99
N VAL A 79 -3.55 -0.22 -18.42
CA VAL A 79 -4.90 -0.09 -17.86
C VAL A 79 -4.88 0.42 -16.42
N TYR A 80 -4.01 -0.16 -15.57
CA TYR A 80 -4.09 -0.04 -14.13
C TYR A 80 -2.94 0.73 -13.48
N GLN A 81 -1.94 1.19 -14.25
CA GLN A 81 -0.76 1.91 -13.76
C GLN A 81 -0.04 1.19 -12.61
N SER A 82 -0.06 -0.15 -12.64
CA SER A 82 0.56 -1.02 -11.65
C SER A 82 0.99 -2.35 -12.28
N TRP A 83 1.91 -3.05 -11.62
CA TRP A 83 2.25 -4.42 -11.98
C TRP A 83 1.10 -5.37 -11.71
N ILE A 84 0.98 -6.41 -12.54
CA ILE A 84 0.02 -7.48 -12.30
C ILE A 84 0.33 -8.16 -10.97
N THR A 85 -0.68 -8.50 -10.17
CA THR A 85 -0.52 -9.22 -8.90
C THR A 85 -0.98 -10.69 -9.02
N GLY A 86 -0.73 -11.50 -8.00
CA GLY A 86 -1.15 -12.91 -8.01
C GLY A 86 -2.67 -13.10 -8.06
N ILE A 87 -3.47 -12.20 -7.49
CA ILE A 87 -4.94 -12.28 -7.61
C ILE A 87 -5.43 -11.82 -8.98
N ASN A 88 -4.73 -10.90 -9.66
CA ASN A 88 -5.11 -10.51 -11.02
C ASN A 88 -5.01 -11.69 -11.99
N TYR A 89 -4.05 -12.60 -11.79
CA TYR A 89 -4.01 -13.86 -12.53
C TYR A 89 -5.28 -14.68 -12.33
N TRP A 90 -5.73 -14.84 -11.08
CA TRP A 90 -6.96 -15.55 -10.77
C TRP A 90 -8.20 -14.88 -11.38
N LEU A 91 -8.33 -13.56 -11.21
CA LEU A 91 -9.44 -12.78 -11.77
C LEU A 91 -9.47 -12.85 -13.30
N MET A 92 -8.30 -12.78 -13.96
CA MET A 92 -8.20 -12.96 -15.42
C MET A 92 -8.80 -14.29 -15.89
N PHE A 93 -8.59 -15.38 -15.16
CA PHE A 93 -9.19 -16.68 -15.51
C PHE A 93 -10.68 -16.77 -15.13
N LYS A 94 -11.04 -16.24 -13.96
CA LYS A 94 -12.42 -16.27 -13.45
C LYS A 94 -13.37 -15.41 -14.29
N GLU A 95 -12.88 -14.26 -14.75
CA GLU A 95 -13.63 -13.21 -15.44
C GLU A 95 -13.15 -13.05 -16.89
N ILE A 96 -12.72 -14.14 -17.53
CA ILE A 96 -12.04 -14.10 -18.84
C ILE A 96 -12.86 -13.38 -19.92
N THR A 97 -14.18 -13.54 -19.91
CA THR A 97 -15.10 -12.87 -20.85
C THR A 97 -15.11 -11.36 -20.63
N GLU A 98 -15.21 -10.92 -19.37
CA GLU A 98 -15.23 -9.51 -19.01
C GLU A 98 -13.89 -8.85 -19.33
N VAL A 99 -12.78 -9.46 -18.88
CA VAL A 99 -11.42 -8.97 -19.15
C VAL A 99 -11.14 -8.91 -20.65
N SER A 100 -11.57 -9.90 -21.43
CA SER A 100 -11.40 -9.88 -22.89
C SER A 100 -12.24 -8.79 -23.54
N SER A 101 -13.50 -8.63 -23.13
CA SER A 101 -14.38 -7.59 -23.68
C SER A 101 -13.89 -6.17 -23.37
N ALA A 102 -13.41 -5.93 -22.15
CA ALA A 102 -12.81 -4.68 -21.74
C ALA A 102 -11.47 -4.42 -22.45
N GLY A 103 -10.66 -5.47 -22.63
CA GLY A 103 -9.42 -5.38 -23.41
C GLY A 103 -9.68 -5.00 -24.87
N LEU A 104 -10.69 -5.61 -25.51
CA LEU A 104 -11.07 -5.31 -26.89
C LEU A 104 -11.58 -3.87 -27.06
N SER A 105 -12.39 -3.36 -26.12
CA SER A 105 -12.87 -1.97 -26.18
C SER A 105 -11.74 -0.95 -25.96
N MET A 106 -10.62 -1.36 -25.37
CA MET A 106 -9.43 -0.53 -25.13
C MET A 106 -8.29 -0.77 -26.14
N ILE A 107 -8.54 -1.50 -27.24
CA ILE A 107 -7.47 -1.94 -28.16
C ILE A 107 -6.64 -0.77 -28.72
N ASP A 108 -7.26 0.39 -28.99
CA ASP A 108 -6.58 1.59 -29.47
C ASP A 108 -5.52 2.11 -28.49
N LYS A 109 -5.74 1.90 -27.19
CA LYS A 109 -4.79 2.23 -26.13
C LYS A 109 -3.78 1.10 -25.93
N LEU A 110 -4.18 -0.15 -26.09
CA LEU A 110 -3.36 -1.32 -25.75
C LEU A 110 -2.40 -1.78 -26.86
N TRP A 111 -2.73 -1.54 -28.13
CA TRP A 111 -1.94 -2.06 -29.24
C TRP A 111 -0.47 -1.60 -29.27
N PRO A 112 -0.08 -0.37 -28.85
CA PRO A 112 1.34 0.02 -28.82
C PRO A 112 2.11 -0.78 -27.77
N HIS A 113 1.49 -1.03 -26.62
CA HIS A 113 2.05 -1.83 -25.52
C HIS A 113 2.21 -3.31 -25.91
N LEU A 114 1.21 -3.85 -26.61
CA LEU A 114 1.23 -5.20 -27.17
C LEU A 114 2.32 -5.34 -28.23
N LEU A 115 2.38 -4.42 -29.20
CA LEU A 115 3.38 -4.44 -30.26
C LEU A 115 4.79 -4.37 -29.68
N TRP A 116 5.04 -3.45 -28.74
CA TRP A 116 6.33 -3.35 -28.05
C TRP A 116 6.73 -4.68 -27.40
N GLY A 117 5.81 -5.28 -26.64
CA GLY A 117 6.05 -6.55 -25.97
C GLY A 117 6.30 -7.70 -26.94
N ILE A 118 5.53 -7.77 -28.04
CA ILE A 118 5.73 -8.77 -29.11
C ILE A 118 7.11 -8.60 -29.74
N LEU A 119 7.54 -7.38 -30.05
CA LEU A 119 8.88 -7.12 -30.62
C LEU A 119 10.00 -7.53 -29.66
N GLU A 120 9.88 -7.24 -28.36
CA GLU A 120 10.82 -7.71 -27.35
C GLU A 120 10.86 -9.24 -27.26
N CYS A 121 9.70 -9.90 -27.34
CA CYS A 121 9.62 -11.37 -27.33
C CYS A 121 10.25 -11.98 -28.59
N LEU A 122 9.99 -11.41 -29.77
CA LEU A 122 10.61 -11.85 -31.02
C LEU A 122 12.12 -11.65 -31.00
N PHE A 123 12.59 -10.51 -30.48
CA PHE A 123 14.00 -10.24 -30.26
C PHE A 123 14.62 -11.29 -29.32
N TYR A 124 14.02 -11.53 -28.15
CA TYR A 124 14.47 -12.55 -27.21
C TYR A 124 14.49 -13.97 -27.82
N LEU A 125 13.46 -14.34 -28.57
CA LEU A 125 13.38 -15.62 -29.27
C LEU A 125 14.49 -15.79 -30.32
N SER A 126 14.93 -14.69 -30.96
CA SER A 126 16.00 -14.70 -31.96
C SER A 126 17.34 -15.16 -31.39
N LEU A 127 17.52 -15.14 -30.06
CA LEU A 127 18.67 -15.70 -29.35
C LEU A 127 18.89 -17.19 -29.68
N ASN A 128 17.82 -17.91 -30.05
CA ASN A 128 17.89 -19.32 -30.46
C ASN A 128 18.81 -19.55 -31.68
N LYS A 129 18.97 -18.55 -32.57
CA LYS A 129 19.86 -18.62 -33.75
C LYS A 129 21.33 -18.75 -33.40
N PHE A 130 21.72 -18.31 -32.21
CA PHE A 130 23.13 -18.24 -31.80
C PHE A 130 23.56 -19.36 -30.86
N ARG A 131 22.64 -20.27 -30.51
CA ARG A 131 22.87 -21.34 -29.55
C ARG A 131 23.85 -22.37 -30.13
N LYS A 132 24.85 -22.74 -29.33
CA LYS A 132 25.87 -23.74 -29.69
C LYS A 132 26.09 -24.78 -28.58
N ASN A 133 26.19 -24.30 -27.34
CA ASN A 133 26.44 -25.13 -26.17
C ASN A 133 25.18 -25.23 -25.31
N VAL A 134 24.98 -26.38 -24.68
CA VAL A 134 23.89 -26.61 -23.72
C VAL A 134 24.43 -27.11 -22.38
N SER A 135 23.71 -26.84 -21.31
CA SER A 135 24.06 -27.24 -19.95
C SER A 135 22.82 -27.49 -19.11
N ILE A 136 22.82 -28.60 -18.37
CA ILE A 136 21.77 -28.91 -17.39
C ILE A 136 21.73 -27.85 -16.28
N ALA A 137 22.86 -27.20 -15.98
CA ALA A 137 22.91 -26.14 -14.98
C ALA A 137 21.96 -24.99 -15.31
N ALA A 138 21.76 -24.67 -16.60
CA ALA A 138 20.81 -23.64 -17.02
C ALA A 138 19.35 -24.07 -16.76
N ASP A 139 19.03 -25.35 -16.92
CA ASP A 139 17.71 -25.88 -16.56
C ASP A 139 17.47 -25.81 -15.04
N LEU A 140 18.46 -26.17 -14.23
CA LEU A 140 18.38 -26.08 -12.76
C LEU A 140 18.26 -24.62 -12.29
N LEU A 141 19.03 -23.71 -12.90
CA LEU A 141 18.96 -22.27 -12.61
C LEU A 141 17.63 -21.63 -12.99
N PHE A 142 16.83 -22.29 -13.84
CA PHE A 142 15.46 -21.87 -14.09
C PHE A 142 14.50 -22.47 -13.06
N TRP A 143 14.46 -23.80 -12.96
CA TRP A 143 13.44 -24.49 -12.16
C TRP A 143 13.60 -24.27 -10.66
N ILE A 144 14.82 -24.20 -10.12
CA ILE A 144 15.03 -24.02 -8.68
C ILE A 144 14.46 -22.65 -8.23
N PRO A 145 14.85 -21.50 -8.82
CA PRO A 145 14.23 -20.22 -8.48
C PRO A 145 12.71 -20.19 -8.70
N MET A 146 12.20 -20.80 -9.79
CA MET A 146 10.76 -20.84 -10.06
C MET A 146 9.93 -21.55 -8.98
N LEU A 147 10.55 -22.40 -8.15
CA LEU A 147 9.89 -23.05 -7.01
C LEU A 147 9.97 -22.23 -5.71
N LEU A 148 10.94 -21.33 -5.56
CA LEU A 148 11.19 -20.63 -4.30
C LEU A 148 10.02 -19.75 -3.88
N ILE A 149 9.50 -18.91 -4.78
CA ILE A 149 8.40 -18.00 -4.45
C ILE A 149 7.08 -18.77 -4.22
N PRO A 150 6.68 -19.76 -5.05
CA PRO A 150 5.51 -20.58 -4.74
C PRO A 150 5.59 -21.27 -3.38
N ILE A 151 6.71 -21.94 -3.06
CA ILE A 151 6.89 -22.64 -1.77
C ILE A 151 6.83 -21.65 -0.60
N ARG A 152 7.50 -20.50 -0.74
CA ARG A 152 7.45 -19.45 0.27
C ARG A 152 6.05 -18.87 0.42
N SER A 153 5.32 -18.67 -0.67
CA SER A 153 3.99 -18.06 -0.67
C SER A 153 2.95 -19.01 -0.08
N PHE A 154 3.07 -20.32 -0.30
CA PHE A 154 2.17 -21.30 0.33
C PHE A 154 2.24 -21.23 1.86
N ASN A 155 3.46 -21.11 2.41
CA ASN A 155 3.72 -21.13 3.84
C ASN A 155 3.82 -19.73 4.49
N THR A 156 3.58 -18.66 3.73
CA THR A 156 3.76 -17.31 4.27
C THR A 156 2.63 -16.95 5.25
N ASN A 157 3.00 -16.24 6.31
CA ASN A 157 2.08 -15.61 7.25
C ASN A 157 2.17 -14.08 7.19
N GLN A 158 2.80 -13.51 6.14
CA GLN A 158 2.93 -12.07 5.93
C GLN A 158 2.89 -11.69 4.43
N GLU A 159 2.46 -10.46 4.15
CA GLU A 159 2.43 -9.89 2.78
C GLU A 159 3.82 -9.47 2.27
N MET A 160 4.76 -9.24 3.18
CA MET A 160 6.10 -8.75 2.86
C MET A 160 6.95 -9.80 2.15
N GLY A 161 7.50 -9.41 1.00
CA GLY A 161 8.45 -10.22 0.22
C GLY A 161 7.80 -11.33 -0.62
N VAL A 162 6.50 -11.26 -0.84
CA VAL A 162 5.77 -12.14 -1.77
C VAL A 162 4.96 -11.39 -2.84
N SER A 163 4.83 -10.06 -2.71
CA SER A 163 4.16 -9.17 -3.67
C SER A 163 5.15 -8.38 -4.54
N PRO A 164 4.77 -7.99 -5.78
CA PRO A 164 5.59 -7.13 -6.62
C PRO A 164 5.69 -5.70 -6.08
N LYS A 165 6.85 -5.05 -6.25
CA LYS A 165 7.03 -3.63 -5.94
C LYS A 165 7.02 -2.77 -7.22
N PRO A 166 6.50 -1.53 -7.18
CA PRO A 166 6.49 -0.63 -8.34
C PRO A 166 7.87 -0.40 -8.98
N GLU A 167 8.92 -0.35 -8.15
CA GLU A 167 10.32 -0.14 -8.54
C GLU A 167 10.99 -1.34 -9.26
N TYR A 168 10.33 -2.50 -9.33
CA TYR A 168 10.89 -3.69 -9.98
C TYR A 168 10.81 -3.58 -11.50
N GLY A 169 11.79 -4.17 -12.20
CA GLY A 169 11.72 -4.46 -13.63
C GLY A 169 10.63 -5.50 -13.94
N ARG A 170 10.06 -5.48 -15.15
CA ARG A 170 8.91 -6.32 -15.56
C ARG A 170 9.06 -7.82 -15.24
N ILE A 171 10.23 -8.40 -15.48
CA ILE A 171 10.50 -9.82 -15.20
C ILE A 171 10.50 -10.12 -13.69
N LYS A 172 11.17 -9.29 -12.90
CA LYS A 172 11.22 -9.46 -11.45
C LYS A 172 9.84 -9.24 -10.83
N ALA A 173 9.10 -8.23 -11.30
CA ALA A 173 7.72 -8.01 -10.87
C ALA A 173 6.88 -9.28 -11.11
N ASN A 174 6.93 -9.84 -12.33
CA ASN A 174 6.17 -11.04 -12.65
C ASN A 174 6.61 -12.29 -11.87
N TYR A 175 7.90 -12.42 -11.56
CA TYR A 175 8.42 -13.53 -10.75
C TYR A 175 7.73 -13.62 -9.37
N PHE A 176 7.56 -12.48 -8.69
CA PHE A 176 6.83 -12.43 -7.43
C PHE A 176 5.33 -12.68 -7.63
N SER A 177 4.71 -12.00 -8.61
CA SER A 177 3.27 -12.09 -8.84
C SER A 177 2.80 -13.48 -9.26
N PHE A 178 3.48 -14.08 -10.24
CA PHE A 178 3.18 -15.42 -10.72
C PHE A 178 3.53 -16.49 -9.67
N GLY A 179 4.62 -16.27 -8.91
CA GLY A 179 4.98 -17.13 -7.79
C GLY A 179 3.92 -17.14 -6.69
N TYR A 180 3.40 -15.97 -6.31
CA TYR A 180 2.30 -15.84 -5.36
C TYR A 180 1.00 -16.46 -5.89
N PHE A 181 0.70 -16.27 -7.17
CA PHE A 181 -0.44 -16.93 -7.81
C PHE A 181 -0.36 -18.45 -7.68
N LEU A 182 0.76 -19.07 -8.07
CA LEU A 182 0.93 -20.52 -8.00
C LEU A 182 1.01 -21.06 -6.57
N GLY A 183 1.67 -20.34 -5.66
CA GLY A 183 1.90 -20.79 -4.30
C GLY A 183 0.78 -20.51 -3.33
N ARG A 184 0.01 -19.43 -3.54
CA ARG A 184 -1.01 -18.98 -2.60
C ARG A 184 -2.38 -18.91 -3.24
N THR A 185 -2.57 -18.03 -4.23
CA THR A 185 -3.91 -17.75 -4.77
C THR A 185 -4.57 -18.98 -5.37
N LEU A 186 -3.89 -19.65 -6.30
CA LEU A 186 -4.43 -20.79 -7.04
C LEU A 186 -4.79 -21.98 -6.12
N PRO A 187 -3.88 -22.50 -5.27
CA PRO A 187 -4.22 -23.63 -4.40
C PRO A 187 -5.28 -23.27 -3.35
N TYR A 188 -5.27 -22.06 -2.80
CA TYR A 188 -6.27 -21.65 -1.81
C TYR A 188 -7.67 -21.57 -2.41
N GLN A 189 -7.79 -21.13 -3.67
CA GLN A 189 -9.07 -21.05 -4.38
C GLN A 189 -9.55 -22.41 -4.87
N ILE A 190 -8.66 -23.25 -5.44
CA ILE A 190 -9.05 -24.57 -5.98
C ILE A 190 -9.41 -25.56 -4.87
N PHE A 191 -8.65 -25.56 -3.77
CA PHE A 191 -8.82 -26.52 -2.68
C PHE A 191 -9.57 -25.95 -1.48
N ASN A 192 -10.12 -24.72 -1.58
CA ASN A 192 -10.83 -24.02 -0.50
C ASN A 192 -10.05 -24.04 0.84
N LEU A 193 -8.76 -23.69 0.78
CA LEU A 193 -7.86 -23.78 1.94
C LEU A 193 -8.07 -22.65 2.96
N SER A 194 -8.75 -21.57 2.58
CA SER A 194 -9.14 -20.50 3.52
C SER A 194 -10.52 -20.80 4.08
N SER A 195 -10.67 -20.68 5.40
CA SER A 195 -11.98 -20.73 6.07
C SER A 195 -12.64 -19.36 6.22
N ILE A 196 -12.01 -18.30 5.70
CA ILE A 196 -12.49 -16.93 5.85
C ILE A 196 -13.25 -16.56 4.58
N PRO A 197 -14.51 -16.09 4.69
CA PRO A 197 -15.30 -15.74 3.51
C PRO A 197 -14.65 -14.56 2.77
N VAL A 198 -14.58 -14.65 1.44
CA VAL A 198 -14.10 -13.55 0.60
C VAL A 198 -15.00 -12.34 0.77
N TYR A 199 -14.41 -11.18 1.03
CA TYR A 199 -15.12 -9.91 1.00
C TYR A 199 -15.16 -9.34 -0.41
N ASN A 200 -16.36 -9.06 -0.90
CA ASN A 200 -16.59 -8.38 -2.16
C ASN A 200 -17.91 -7.60 -2.07
N GLN A 201 -17.93 -6.39 -2.60
CA GLN A 201 -19.14 -5.56 -2.72
C GLN A 201 -19.07 -4.72 -3.98
N PRO A 202 -20.21 -4.37 -4.62
CA PRO A 202 -20.21 -3.48 -5.76
C PRO A 202 -19.64 -2.09 -5.41
N ALA A 203 -19.24 -1.34 -6.43
CA ALA A 203 -18.90 0.07 -6.26
C ALA A 203 -20.10 0.84 -5.66
N PRO A 204 -19.87 1.72 -4.67
CA PRO A 204 -20.96 2.48 -4.04
C PRO A 204 -21.55 3.48 -5.05
N GLU A 205 -22.85 3.73 -4.92
CA GLU A 205 -23.55 4.66 -5.81
C GLU A 205 -23.20 6.11 -5.48
N LYS A 206 -22.98 6.94 -6.50
CA LYS A 206 -22.82 8.39 -6.33
C LYS A 206 -24.19 9.02 -6.10
N ILE A 207 -24.45 9.47 -4.87
CA ILE A 207 -25.74 10.06 -4.46
C ILE A 207 -25.71 11.58 -4.33
N SER A 208 -24.52 12.18 -4.24
CA SER A 208 -24.33 13.63 -4.23
C SER A 208 -22.97 14.02 -4.79
N GLU A 209 -22.74 15.32 -4.98
CA GLU A 209 -21.38 15.84 -5.11
C GLU A 209 -20.60 15.70 -3.79
N GLY A 210 -19.27 15.73 -3.88
CA GLY A 210 -18.39 15.77 -2.70
C GLY A 210 -18.73 16.94 -1.78
N ARG A 211 -18.87 16.66 -0.48
CA ARG A 211 -19.53 17.55 0.49
C ARG A 211 -18.61 18.58 1.12
N VAL A 212 -17.30 18.51 0.86
CA VAL A 212 -16.28 19.42 1.42
C VAL A 212 -15.18 19.69 0.40
N LYS A 213 -14.61 20.90 0.32
CA LYS A 213 -13.55 21.19 -0.66
C LYS A 213 -12.25 20.44 -0.34
N ASN A 214 -11.82 20.47 0.92
CA ASN A 214 -10.52 19.92 1.31
C ASN A 214 -10.69 18.81 2.34
N ILE A 215 -10.20 17.61 2.03
CA ILE A 215 -10.12 16.48 2.94
C ILE A 215 -8.65 16.28 3.28
N ILE A 216 -8.27 16.53 4.53
CA ILE A 216 -6.92 16.36 5.02
C ILE A 216 -6.91 15.17 5.97
N LEU A 217 -6.24 14.10 5.55
CA LEU A 217 -6.01 12.91 6.35
C LEU A 217 -4.52 12.83 6.69
N VAL A 218 -4.18 13.01 7.96
CA VAL A 218 -2.86 12.66 8.48
C VAL A 218 -2.89 11.18 8.85
N MET A 219 -2.09 10.36 8.19
CA MET A 219 -1.97 8.92 8.46
C MET A 219 -0.68 8.69 9.22
N GLY A 220 -0.82 8.45 10.53
CA GLY A 220 0.26 8.14 11.45
C GLY A 220 0.82 6.73 11.25
N GLU A 221 1.94 6.47 11.90
CA GLU A 221 2.67 5.20 11.81
C GLU A 221 3.03 4.72 13.22
N SER A 222 2.60 3.50 13.57
CA SER A 222 2.95 2.81 14.82
C SER A 222 2.61 3.53 16.14
N GLU A 223 1.74 4.55 16.17
CA GLU A 223 1.32 5.25 17.39
C GLU A 223 0.17 4.52 18.11
N SER A 224 0.38 4.26 19.41
CA SER A 224 -0.60 3.59 20.26
C SER A 224 -1.43 4.57 21.09
N ALA A 225 -2.76 4.44 21.05
CA ALA A 225 -3.68 5.21 21.90
C ALA A 225 -3.39 5.00 23.41
N VAL A 226 -2.84 3.84 23.78
CA VAL A 226 -2.57 3.50 25.19
C VAL A 226 -1.46 4.39 25.78
N HIS A 227 -0.68 5.06 24.94
CA HIS A 227 0.35 6.01 25.35
C HIS A 227 -0.11 7.48 25.32
N LEU A 228 -1.40 7.78 25.17
CA LEU A 228 -1.93 9.15 25.24
C LEU A 228 -2.58 9.42 26.59
N LYS A 229 -2.26 10.57 27.21
CA LYS A 229 -2.83 10.96 28.51
C LYS A 229 -4.34 11.12 28.47
N LEU A 230 -4.87 11.61 27.34
CA LEU A 230 -6.30 11.70 27.08
C LEU A 230 -7.03 10.36 27.27
N PHE A 231 -6.34 9.23 27.06
CA PHE A 231 -6.88 7.88 27.23
C PHE A 231 -6.36 7.15 28.49
N GLY A 232 -5.80 7.90 29.46
CA GLY A 232 -5.40 7.39 30.76
C GLY A 232 -3.91 7.08 30.91
N TYR A 233 -3.06 7.42 29.93
CA TYR A 233 -1.61 7.33 30.09
C TYR A 233 -1.10 8.37 31.10
N HIS A 234 -0.02 8.02 31.81
CA HIS A 234 0.48 8.83 32.93
C HIS A 234 1.32 10.05 32.51
N ARG A 235 1.93 10.05 31.31
CA ARG A 235 2.72 11.16 30.76
C ARG A 235 1.89 11.98 29.78
N GLU A 236 2.06 13.30 29.79
CA GLU A 236 1.45 14.20 28.79
C GLU A 236 2.22 14.13 27.47
N THR A 237 1.97 13.07 26.71
CA THR A 237 2.59 12.80 25.41
C THR A 237 1.90 13.51 24.25
N SER A 238 0.67 13.99 24.43
CA SER A 238 -0.12 14.63 23.35
C SER A 238 -0.87 15.88 23.85
N PRO A 239 -0.14 16.92 24.30
CA PRO A 239 -0.74 18.11 24.90
C PRO A 239 -1.73 18.84 23.97
N PHE A 240 -1.47 18.92 22.66
CA PHE A 240 -2.41 19.53 21.71
C PHE A 240 -3.73 18.74 21.69
N LEU A 241 -3.70 17.42 21.53
CA LEU A 241 -4.92 16.61 21.54
C LEU A 241 -5.67 16.68 22.88
N THR A 242 -4.95 16.69 24.00
CA THR A 242 -5.55 16.87 25.33
C THR A 242 -6.31 18.19 25.45
N ASN A 243 -5.72 19.29 24.98
CA ASN A 243 -6.38 20.60 24.96
C ASN A 243 -7.52 20.67 23.94
N PHE A 244 -7.33 20.07 22.77
CA PHE A 244 -8.31 20.09 21.70
C PHE A 244 -9.59 19.33 22.10
N ALA A 245 -9.47 18.22 22.82
CA ALA A 245 -10.60 17.49 23.38
C ALA A 245 -11.48 18.32 24.34
N GLN A 246 -10.91 19.34 24.99
CA GLN A 246 -11.61 20.24 25.92
C GLN A 246 -12.14 21.51 25.24
N SER A 247 -11.85 21.69 23.95
CA SER A 247 -12.26 22.84 23.18
C SER A 247 -13.78 22.91 23.00
N PRO A 248 -14.40 24.11 22.97
CA PRO A 248 -15.82 24.27 22.63
C PRO A 248 -16.15 23.84 21.19
N LEU A 249 -15.13 23.56 20.37
CA LEU A 249 -15.27 23.07 19.00
C LEU A 249 -15.73 21.60 18.92
N GLN A 250 -15.69 20.87 20.04
CA GLN A 250 -16.16 19.49 20.16
C GLN A 250 -15.58 18.53 19.09
N PRO A 251 -14.25 18.43 18.95
CA PRO A 251 -13.67 17.44 18.05
C PRO A 251 -13.98 16.02 18.53
N ILE A 252 -14.02 15.09 17.59
CA ILE A 252 -14.17 13.67 17.92
C ILE A 252 -12.77 13.10 18.12
N ILE A 253 -12.44 12.75 19.35
CA ILE A 253 -11.16 12.12 19.70
C ILE A 253 -11.44 10.83 20.46
N LYS A 254 -11.07 9.68 19.87
CA LYS A 254 -11.42 8.35 20.40
C LYS A 254 -10.27 7.36 20.22
N PRO A 255 -10.10 6.38 21.14
CA PRO A 255 -9.35 5.18 20.80
C PRO A 255 -10.10 4.43 19.67
N THR A 256 -9.34 3.83 18.77
CA THR A 256 -9.88 3.21 17.55
C THR A 256 -9.15 1.90 17.29
N TYR A 257 -9.88 0.85 16.92
CA TYR A 257 -9.31 -0.38 16.41
C TYR A 257 -8.79 -0.16 14.98
N SER A 258 -7.50 -0.41 14.77
CA SER A 258 -6.90 -0.34 13.44
C SER A 258 -7.48 -1.39 12.49
N ALA A 259 -7.39 -1.16 11.18
CA ALA A 259 -7.86 -2.13 10.19
C ALA A 259 -6.99 -3.40 10.15
N GLY A 260 -5.71 -3.27 10.52
CA GLY A 260 -4.81 -4.41 10.69
C GLY A 260 -3.69 -4.17 11.70
N LEU A 261 -2.89 -5.21 11.95
CA LEU A 261 -1.79 -5.20 12.93
C LEU A 261 -0.44 -4.71 12.37
N MET A 262 -0.36 -4.47 11.06
CA MET A 262 0.85 -4.05 10.35
C MET A 262 0.48 -3.12 9.19
N THR A 263 1.37 -2.18 8.85
CA THR A 263 1.21 -1.22 7.74
C THR A 263 0.79 -1.89 6.44
N ALA A 264 1.39 -3.04 6.12
CA ALA A 264 1.14 -3.80 4.89
C ALA A 264 -0.31 -4.32 4.75
N VAL A 265 -1.06 -4.39 5.85
CA VAL A 265 -2.46 -4.82 5.88
C VAL A 265 -3.38 -3.66 6.23
N SER A 266 -2.98 -2.81 7.18
CA SER A 266 -3.82 -1.74 7.69
C SER A 266 -4.06 -0.66 6.63
N LEU A 267 -3.00 -0.17 5.95
CA LEU A 267 -3.16 0.88 4.94
C LEU A 267 -4.04 0.42 3.76
N PRO A 268 -3.80 -0.73 3.11
CA PRO A 268 -4.70 -1.19 2.05
C PRO A 268 -6.14 -1.39 2.53
N SER A 269 -6.34 -1.90 3.75
CA SER A 269 -7.68 -2.12 4.29
C SER A 269 -8.41 -0.80 4.57
N PHE A 270 -7.71 0.18 5.14
CA PHE A 270 -8.23 1.52 5.41
C PHE A 270 -8.63 2.24 4.11
N PHE A 271 -7.70 2.35 3.15
CA PHE A 271 -7.95 3.11 1.90
C PHE A 271 -8.97 2.46 0.99
N ASN A 272 -9.30 1.18 1.18
CA ASN A 272 -10.34 0.47 0.43
C ASN A 272 -11.61 0.19 1.26
N ALA A 273 -11.74 0.78 2.47
CA ALA A 273 -12.88 0.61 3.37
C ALA A 273 -13.27 -0.86 3.63
N ILE A 274 -12.27 -1.72 3.87
CA ILE A 274 -12.45 -3.16 4.06
C ILE A 274 -12.95 -3.44 5.49
N PRO A 275 -14.11 -4.09 5.69
CA PRO A 275 -14.73 -4.34 7.00
C PRO A 275 -14.13 -5.51 7.77
N HIS A 276 -13.65 -6.51 7.04
CA HIS A 276 -13.19 -7.77 7.61
C HIS A 276 -12.13 -8.42 6.73
N PRO A 277 -11.40 -9.42 7.25
CA PRO A 277 -10.35 -10.07 6.47
C PRO A 277 -10.88 -10.70 5.18
N ASN A 278 -9.96 -11.02 4.28
CA ASN A 278 -10.23 -11.55 2.95
C ASN A 278 -10.81 -10.55 1.94
N GLY A 279 -10.41 -9.28 2.08
CA GLY A 279 -10.69 -8.20 1.13
C GLY A 279 -9.69 -8.06 -0.03
N TYR A 280 -8.79 -9.02 -0.25
CA TYR A 280 -7.74 -8.88 -1.28
C TYR A 280 -8.31 -8.72 -2.70
N GLN A 281 -9.43 -9.41 -3.00
CA GLN A 281 -10.16 -9.22 -4.26
C GLN A 281 -10.75 -7.80 -4.35
N GLN A 282 -11.49 -7.36 -3.33
CA GLN A 282 -12.09 -6.00 -3.27
C GLN A 282 -11.03 -4.90 -3.46
N ILE A 283 -9.88 -5.02 -2.80
CA ILE A 283 -8.75 -4.08 -2.92
C ILE A 283 -8.24 -4.00 -4.37
N ASN A 284 -8.14 -5.14 -5.06
CA ASN A 284 -7.64 -5.16 -6.44
C ASN A 284 -8.64 -4.59 -7.45
N LEU A 285 -9.95 -4.76 -7.19
CA LEU A 285 -11.04 -4.13 -7.95
C LEU A 285 -11.08 -2.62 -7.71
N GLY A 286 -10.76 -2.16 -6.49
CA GLY A 286 -10.71 -0.74 -6.12
C GLY A 286 -12.08 -0.08 -6.00
N TYR A 287 -13.16 -0.86 -5.97
CA TYR A 287 -14.54 -0.38 -5.92
C TYR A 287 -14.83 0.53 -4.72
N THR A 288 -14.10 0.40 -3.62
CA THR A 288 -14.25 1.30 -2.45
C THR A 288 -12.99 2.08 -2.13
N ASN A 289 -12.09 2.21 -3.09
CA ASN A 289 -10.85 2.94 -2.90
C ASN A 289 -11.10 4.46 -2.75
N LEU A 290 -10.64 5.06 -1.65
CA LEU A 290 -10.85 6.47 -1.35
C LEU A 290 -10.28 7.40 -2.42
N PHE A 291 -9.09 7.10 -2.96
CA PHE A 291 -8.50 7.91 -4.03
C PHE A 291 -9.30 7.83 -5.33
N ARG A 292 -9.78 6.64 -5.70
CA ARG A 292 -10.65 6.46 -6.88
C ARG A 292 -11.92 7.31 -6.74
N LEU A 293 -12.62 7.15 -5.61
CA LEU A 293 -13.88 7.84 -5.33
C LEU A 293 -13.66 9.36 -5.27
N ALA A 294 -12.57 9.83 -4.68
CA ALA A 294 -12.22 11.25 -4.67
C ALA A 294 -11.98 11.79 -6.08
N LYS A 295 -11.19 11.07 -6.89
CA LYS A 295 -10.88 11.47 -8.27
C LYS A 295 -12.13 11.53 -9.16
N GLU A 296 -13.04 10.58 -9.01
CA GLU A 296 -14.34 10.57 -9.72
C GLU A 296 -15.24 11.74 -9.32
N GLN A 297 -15.05 12.30 -8.12
CA GLN A 297 -15.75 13.50 -7.64
C GLN A 297 -14.99 14.81 -7.92
N GLY A 298 -13.95 14.73 -8.76
CA GLY A 298 -13.18 15.89 -9.22
C GLY A 298 -12.18 16.43 -8.20
N TYR A 299 -11.78 15.64 -7.21
CA TYR A 299 -10.70 16.02 -6.30
C TYR A 299 -9.34 15.75 -6.96
N GLU A 300 -8.41 16.69 -6.81
CA GLU A 300 -6.99 16.39 -6.99
C GLU A 300 -6.51 15.57 -5.79
N THR A 301 -5.88 14.44 -6.06
CA THR A 301 -5.51 13.45 -5.04
C THR A 301 -4.00 13.49 -4.75
N HIS A 302 -3.65 13.63 -3.48
CA HIS A 302 -2.28 13.78 -3.02
C HIS A 302 -1.94 12.70 -1.98
N PHE A 303 -0.77 12.08 -2.12
CA PHE A 303 -0.18 11.21 -1.11
C PHE A 303 1.28 11.58 -0.93
N TYR A 304 1.60 12.18 0.22
CA TYR A 304 2.95 12.62 0.56
C TYR A 304 3.45 11.78 1.73
N SER A 305 4.60 11.14 1.59
CA SER A 305 5.12 10.22 2.58
C SER A 305 6.55 10.57 2.99
N THR A 306 6.82 10.48 4.29
CA THR A 306 8.17 10.58 4.87
C THR A 306 8.80 9.22 5.16
N GLN A 307 8.02 8.14 5.05
CA GLN A 307 8.51 6.77 5.11
C GLN A 307 9.29 6.40 3.84
N ALA A 308 10.35 5.62 4.02
CA ALA A 308 11.26 5.18 2.98
C ALA A 308 10.51 4.45 1.85
N THR A 309 10.83 4.79 0.61
CA THR A 309 10.17 4.26 -0.58
C THR A 309 10.18 2.72 -0.63
N ASN A 310 11.28 2.09 -0.21
CA ASN A 310 11.42 0.64 -0.23
C ASN A 310 10.57 -0.08 0.83
N GLU A 311 10.13 0.63 1.87
CA GLU A 311 9.20 0.13 2.91
C GLU A 311 7.74 0.22 2.43
N MET A 312 7.43 1.15 1.52
CA MET A 312 6.10 1.35 0.92
C MET A 312 5.84 0.44 -0.30
N ALA A 313 6.16 -0.84 -0.17
CA ALA A 313 5.96 -1.84 -1.21
C ALA A 313 4.48 -2.05 -1.59
N ILE A 314 3.56 -1.61 -0.74
CA ILE A 314 2.11 -1.84 -0.82
C ILE A 314 1.33 -0.72 -1.54
N MET A 315 1.99 0.27 -2.14
CA MET A 315 1.32 1.40 -2.83
C MET A 315 0.32 0.96 -3.89
N ASN A 316 0.57 -0.16 -4.57
CA ASN A 316 -0.38 -0.74 -5.53
C ASN A 316 -1.71 -1.14 -4.89
N LEU A 317 -1.68 -1.59 -3.63
CA LEU A 317 -2.86 -1.99 -2.85
C LEU A 317 -3.54 -0.79 -2.17
N ILE A 318 -2.79 0.28 -1.88
CA ILE A 318 -3.35 1.56 -1.38
C ILE A 318 -4.17 2.27 -2.46
N GLY A 319 -3.79 2.12 -3.74
CA GLY A 319 -4.48 2.78 -4.85
C GLY A 319 -3.62 3.78 -5.62
N ASN A 320 -2.30 3.56 -5.72
CA ASN A 320 -1.35 4.44 -6.43
C ASN A 320 -1.86 4.97 -7.78
N ARG A 321 -2.58 4.13 -8.55
CA ARG A 321 -3.14 4.49 -9.87
C ARG A 321 -4.15 5.64 -9.86
N TRP A 322 -4.74 5.93 -8.70
CA TRP A 322 -5.72 7.00 -8.52
C TRP A 322 -5.13 8.20 -7.78
N ILE A 323 -3.82 8.23 -7.51
CA ILE A 323 -3.12 9.34 -6.86
C ILE A 323 -2.51 10.24 -7.95
N ASP A 324 -2.90 11.51 -8.01
CA ASP A 324 -2.40 12.47 -8.99
C ASP A 324 -1.01 12.98 -8.64
N LYS A 325 -0.74 13.20 -7.35
CA LYS A 325 0.53 13.68 -6.81
C LYS A 325 1.03 12.73 -5.72
N LEU A 326 1.93 11.83 -6.09
CA LEU A 326 2.68 10.99 -5.15
C LEU A 326 4.06 11.61 -4.92
N ILE A 327 4.41 11.87 -3.67
CA ILE A 327 5.77 12.30 -3.28
C ILE A 327 6.28 11.36 -2.19
N MET A 328 7.38 10.68 -2.49
CA MET A 328 8.15 9.83 -1.60
C MET A 328 9.50 10.49 -1.29
N PRO A 329 10.26 10.03 -0.27
CA PRO A 329 11.59 10.59 0.02
C PRO A 329 12.54 10.58 -1.19
N THR A 330 12.41 9.61 -2.09
CA THR A 330 13.22 9.54 -3.32
C THR A 330 12.98 10.69 -4.29
N ASP A 331 11.75 11.23 -4.34
CA ASP A 331 11.41 12.39 -5.17
C ASP A 331 12.00 13.69 -4.60
N LEU A 332 12.39 13.67 -3.33
CA LEU A 332 13.08 14.75 -2.63
C LEU A 332 14.61 14.57 -2.62
N GLY A 333 15.14 13.60 -3.37
CA GLY A 333 16.58 13.37 -3.53
C GLY A 333 17.21 12.41 -2.52
N TYR A 334 16.42 11.75 -1.67
CA TYR A 334 16.92 10.76 -0.71
C TYR A 334 17.05 9.36 -1.32
N SER A 335 17.83 8.49 -0.67
CA SER A 335 17.93 7.09 -1.11
C SER A 335 16.66 6.31 -0.79
N GLY A 336 16.37 5.22 -1.53
CA GLY A 336 15.14 4.44 -1.34
C GLY A 336 14.97 3.77 0.03
N ASN A 337 16.05 3.64 0.82
CA ASN A 337 16.01 3.10 2.19
C ASN A 337 16.00 4.21 3.27
N GLN A 338 16.01 5.47 2.87
CA GLN A 338 16.15 6.58 3.79
C GLN A 338 14.79 7.15 4.15
N ASN A 339 14.50 7.08 5.45
CA ASN A 339 13.39 7.79 6.07
C ASN A 339 13.78 9.27 6.29
N ILE A 340 12.81 10.17 6.28
CA ILE A 340 13.01 11.60 6.52
C ILE A 340 12.09 12.10 7.64
N ALA A 341 12.42 13.23 8.25
CA ALA A 341 11.64 13.76 9.36
C ALA A 341 10.24 14.24 8.92
N ASP A 342 9.23 14.10 9.77
CA ASP A 342 7.83 14.30 9.39
C ASP A 342 7.49 15.76 9.04
N GLU A 343 8.31 16.72 9.47
CA GLU A 343 8.12 18.15 9.15
C GLU A 343 8.29 18.41 7.64
N ASN A 344 8.93 17.50 6.90
CA ASN A 344 9.02 17.59 5.45
C ASN A 344 7.65 17.46 4.76
N LEU A 345 6.59 17.02 5.46
CA LEU A 345 5.22 17.04 4.96
C LEU A 345 4.63 18.46 4.95
N LEU A 346 5.08 19.35 5.84
CA LEU A 346 4.50 20.69 6.01
C LEU A 346 4.73 21.59 4.78
N PRO A 347 5.93 21.66 4.17
CA PRO A 347 6.11 22.38 2.91
C PRO A 347 5.28 21.82 1.76
N LEU A 348 5.07 20.50 1.72
CA LEU A 348 4.27 19.84 0.68
C LEU A 348 2.77 20.14 0.82
N LEU A 349 2.23 20.14 2.05
CA LEU A 349 0.89 20.67 2.29
C LEU A 349 0.82 22.16 1.93
N SER A 350 1.90 22.90 2.17
CA SER A 350 1.93 24.35 1.95
C SER A 350 1.93 24.77 0.49
N SER A 351 2.37 23.89 -0.41
CA SER A 351 2.39 24.14 -1.86
C SER A 351 1.02 23.96 -2.52
N ILE A 352 0.05 23.38 -1.81
CA ILE A 352 -1.32 23.20 -2.31
C ILE A 352 -2.14 24.46 -2.01
N ASP A 353 -2.71 25.06 -3.05
CA ASP A 353 -3.64 26.18 -2.93
C ASP A 353 -5.05 25.69 -2.57
N LEU A 354 -5.29 25.49 -1.27
CA LEU A 354 -6.55 24.97 -0.72
C LEU A 354 -7.78 25.88 -1.01
N THR A 355 -7.62 27.05 -1.65
CA THR A 355 -8.75 27.89 -2.09
C THR A 355 -9.31 27.49 -3.46
N LYS A 356 -8.54 26.71 -4.24
CA LYS A 356 -8.87 26.36 -5.62
C LYS A 356 -9.20 24.88 -5.73
N GLY A 357 -10.27 24.56 -6.45
CA GLY A 357 -10.65 23.16 -6.70
C GLY A 357 -11.03 22.41 -5.43
N LYS A 358 -10.91 21.08 -5.49
CA LYS A 358 -11.17 20.15 -4.38
C LYS A 358 -9.92 19.29 -4.21
N HIS A 359 -9.53 19.00 -2.97
CA HIS A 359 -8.30 18.25 -2.67
C HIS A 359 -8.56 17.13 -1.67
N PHE A 360 -8.10 15.92 -2.00
CA PHE A 360 -7.99 14.79 -1.09
C PHE A 360 -6.52 14.56 -0.77
N ILE A 361 -6.09 14.95 0.43
CA ILE A 361 -4.69 15.06 0.80
C ILE A 361 -4.40 14.06 1.91
N VAL A 362 -3.44 13.17 1.65
CA VAL A 362 -2.90 12.27 2.65
C VAL A 362 -1.46 12.67 2.98
N LEU A 363 -1.23 12.97 4.26
CA LEU A 363 0.10 13.19 4.84
C LEU A 363 0.48 11.94 5.63
N HIS A 364 1.32 11.10 5.04
CA HIS A 364 1.73 9.81 5.59
C HIS A 364 3.04 9.94 6.34
N GLN A 365 2.98 9.75 7.66
CA GLN A 365 4.09 9.94 8.56
C GLN A 365 5.01 8.73 8.61
N ARG A 366 6.25 8.98 9.05
CA ARG A 366 7.13 7.95 9.57
C ARG A 366 6.91 7.73 11.07
N GLY A 367 6.36 8.73 11.75
CA GLY A 367 5.71 8.63 13.05
C GLY A 367 6.55 7.92 14.11
N SER A 368 5.92 6.97 14.79
CA SER A 368 6.48 6.25 15.92
C SER A 368 7.07 4.89 15.55
N HIS A 369 7.57 4.70 14.32
CA HIS A 369 8.20 3.43 13.91
C HIS A 369 9.69 3.35 14.34
N VAL A 370 10.18 2.14 14.61
CA VAL A 370 11.56 1.90 15.08
C VAL A 370 12.63 2.24 14.03
N PRO A 371 13.86 2.65 14.41
CA PRO A 371 14.29 3.01 15.75
C PRO A 371 13.67 4.34 16.20
N TYR A 372 12.98 4.34 17.34
CA TYR A 372 12.23 5.52 17.81
C TYR A 372 13.15 6.70 18.07
N GLY A 373 12.70 7.88 17.67
CA GLY A 373 13.43 9.13 17.91
C GLY A 373 14.62 9.38 16.98
N ALA A 374 14.96 8.47 16.06
CA ALA A 374 16.18 8.59 15.25
C ALA A 374 16.20 9.81 14.29
N LEU A 375 15.03 10.36 13.97
CA LEU A 375 14.88 11.54 13.13
C LEU A 375 14.50 12.79 13.93
N LEU A 376 14.37 12.68 15.26
CA LEU A 376 14.02 13.79 16.13
C LEU A 376 15.24 14.65 16.44
N SER A 377 15.03 15.97 16.52
CA SER A 377 16.04 16.90 17.01
C SER A 377 16.11 16.88 18.54
N ASP A 378 17.19 17.39 19.14
CA ASP A 378 17.38 17.30 20.60
C ASP A 378 16.30 18.02 21.41
N LYS A 379 15.72 19.11 20.87
CA LYS A 379 14.60 19.82 21.49
C LYS A 379 13.30 19.00 21.54
N ASP A 380 13.16 17.99 20.68
CA ASP A 380 11.95 17.16 20.59
C ASP A 380 12.02 15.96 21.55
N LYS A 381 13.15 15.75 22.22
CA LYS A 381 13.39 14.61 23.13
C LYS A 381 13.04 14.93 24.58
N ILE A 382 11.84 15.45 24.81
CA ILE A 382 11.40 16.02 26.09
C ILE A 382 11.35 15.03 27.26
N PHE A 383 11.15 13.74 27.00
CA PHE A 383 11.16 12.67 28.00
C PHE A 383 12.55 12.06 28.20
N GLY A 384 13.56 12.57 27.48
CA GLY A 384 14.91 12.01 27.43
C GLY A 384 15.02 10.79 26.54
N GLU A 385 16.16 10.10 26.60
CA GLU A 385 16.48 8.95 25.74
C GLU A 385 17.01 7.75 26.52
N LYS A 386 16.80 7.72 27.84
CA LYS A 386 17.35 6.68 28.73
C LYS A 386 16.72 5.32 28.44
N THR A 387 15.41 5.29 28.21
CA THR A 387 14.66 4.07 27.94
C THR A 387 14.04 4.07 26.54
N ILE A 388 13.63 2.90 26.06
CA ILE A 388 12.90 2.78 24.80
C ILE A 388 11.52 3.45 24.86
N ILE A 389 10.88 3.44 26.04
CA ILE A 389 9.61 4.15 26.27
C ILE A 389 9.83 5.65 26.12
N ASP A 390 10.90 6.22 26.70
CA ASP A 390 11.15 7.67 26.56
C ASP A 390 11.29 8.07 25.09
N LYS A 391 12.02 7.26 24.31
CA LYS A 391 12.19 7.47 22.87
C LYS A 391 10.87 7.36 22.10
N TYR A 392 10.01 6.41 22.46
CA TYR A 392 8.69 6.22 21.85
C TYR A 392 7.71 7.35 22.23
N ASP A 393 7.65 7.73 23.51
CA ASP A 393 6.80 8.82 23.97
C ASP A 393 7.22 10.17 23.33
N ASN A 394 8.52 10.37 23.03
CA ASN A 394 8.99 11.53 22.28
C ASN A 394 8.47 11.55 20.83
N THR A 395 8.31 10.40 20.16
CA THR A 395 7.76 10.36 18.79
C THR A 395 6.26 10.65 18.77
N ILE A 396 5.53 10.24 19.80
CA ILE A 396 4.11 10.60 20.02
C ILE A 396 3.98 12.11 20.23
N HIS A 397 4.79 12.70 21.12
CA HIS A 397 4.80 14.14 21.33
C HIS A 397 5.16 14.91 20.06
N LYS A 398 6.08 14.37 19.25
CA LYS A 398 6.39 14.99 17.97
C LYS A 398 5.22 14.93 16.99
N THR A 399 4.53 13.80 16.93
CA THR A 399 3.33 13.63 16.10
C THR A 399 2.25 14.62 16.53
N ASP A 400 1.97 14.76 17.81
CA ASP A 400 1.03 15.74 18.37
C ASP A 400 1.35 17.19 17.92
N SER A 401 2.62 17.59 17.96
CA SER A 401 3.06 18.91 17.48
C SER A 401 2.89 19.11 15.97
N LEU A 402 3.09 18.06 15.17
CA LEU A 402 2.80 18.09 13.72
C LEU A 402 1.30 18.29 13.47
N LEU A 403 0.44 17.56 14.21
CA LEU A 403 -1.01 17.68 14.11
C LEU A 403 -1.48 19.09 14.46
N GLU A 404 -0.94 19.69 15.53
CA GLU A 404 -1.20 21.07 15.89
C GLU A 404 -0.86 22.03 14.76
N THR A 405 0.31 21.85 14.13
CA THR A 405 0.77 22.70 13.03
C THR A 405 -0.14 22.59 11.80
N VAL A 406 -0.54 21.37 11.44
CA VAL A 406 -1.48 21.13 10.33
C VAL A 406 -2.85 21.75 10.64
N TYR A 407 -3.39 21.51 11.83
CA TYR A 407 -4.68 22.04 12.26
C TYR A 407 -4.70 23.57 12.30
N ASN A 408 -3.69 24.20 12.88
CA ASN A 408 -3.60 25.67 12.94
C ASN A 408 -3.52 26.30 11.54
N ARG A 409 -2.84 25.64 10.61
CA ARG A 409 -2.83 26.05 9.20
C ARG A 409 -4.25 26.00 8.61
N LEU A 410 -4.98 24.90 8.80
CA LEU A 410 -6.35 24.77 8.30
C LEU A 410 -7.30 25.79 8.92
N GLN A 411 -7.15 26.08 10.21
CA GLN A 411 -7.95 27.10 10.90
C GLN A 411 -7.67 28.53 10.40
N SER A 412 -6.45 28.80 9.92
CA SER A 412 -6.12 30.07 9.28
C SER A 412 -6.68 30.23 7.86
N HIS A 413 -7.25 29.15 7.29
CA HIS A 413 -7.77 29.15 5.93
C HIS A 413 -9.12 29.87 5.86
N PRO A 414 -9.33 30.83 4.93
CA PRO A 414 -10.54 31.66 4.91
C PRO A 414 -11.80 30.85 4.60
N ASP A 415 -11.66 29.82 3.77
CA ASP A 415 -12.73 28.88 3.45
C ASP A 415 -12.78 27.80 4.53
N GLN A 416 -13.73 27.88 5.45
CA GLN A 416 -14.06 26.85 6.45
C GLN A 416 -14.70 25.58 5.82
N ASP A 417 -14.27 25.22 4.62
CA ASP A 417 -14.78 24.10 3.83
C ASP A 417 -13.73 22.98 3.77
N TRP A 418 -13.40 22.45 4.95
CA TRP A 418 -12.41 21.39 5.11
C TRP A 418 -12.80 20.41 6.21
N ILE A 419 -12.21 19.21 6.17
CA ILE A 419 -12.19 18.25 7.28
C ILE A 419 -10.75 17.86 7.58
N PHE A 420 -10.41 17.87 8.86
CA PHE A 420 -9.17 17.36 9.40
C PHE A 420 -9.45 16.01 10.07
N ALA A 421 -8.77 14.96 9.59
CA ALA A 421 -8.79 13.64 10.18
C ALA A 421 -7.36 13.16 10.46
N TYR A 422 -7.18 12.50 11.59
CA TYR A 422 -5.94 11.84 11.96
C TYR A 422 -6.22 10.44 12.51
N THR A 423 -5.40 9.47 12.14
CA THR A 423 -5.29 8.18 12.84
C THR A 423 -3.93 7.54 12.53
N SER A 424 -3.44 6.67 13.43
CA SER A 424 -2.29 5.81 13.13
C SER A 424 -2.72 4.56 12.36
N ASP A 425 -1.87 4.06 11.48
CA ASP A 425 -2.12 2.86 10.69
C ASP A 425 -2.33 1.63 11.60
N HIS A 426 -1.45 1.43 12.58
CA HIS A 426 -1.55 0.52 13.69
C HIS A 426 -0.82 1.12 14.90
N GLY A 427 -0.90 0.44 16.04
CA GLY A 427 -0.16 0.83 17.24
C GLY A 427 1.08 -0.04 17.44
N GLN A 428 1.76 0.17 18.56
CA GLN A 428 2.95 -0.60 18.92
C GLN A 428 2.91 -1.02 20.38
N PHE A 429 3.26 -2.28 20.66
CA PHE A 429 3.44 -2.71 22.04
C PHE A 429 4.83 -2.31 22.50
N VAL A 430 4.94 -1.29 23.37
CA VAL A 430 6.21 -0.79 23.90
C VAL A 430 6.16 -0.78 25.43
N THR A 431 7.13 -1.43 26.06
CA THR A 431 7.32 -1.49 27.52
C THR A 431 8.80 -1.27 27.84
N GLU A 432 9.16 -1.19 29.14
CA GLU A 432 10.55 -1.02 29.55
C GLU A 432 11.45 -2.21 29.13
N LYS A 433 10.85 -3.39 28.95
CA LYS A 433 11.58 -4.65 28.69
C LYS A 433 11.44 -5.16 27.27
N THR A 434 10.36 -4.81 26.58
CA THR A 434 10.00 -5.41 25.29
C THR A 434 9.27 -4.39 24.43
N PHE A 435 9.60 -4.38 23.14
CA PHE A 435 8.87 -3.62 22.12
C PHE A 435 8.64 -4.50 20.89
N ASN A 436 7.39 -4.64 20.45
CA ASN A 436 6.99 -5.50 19.33
C ASN A 436 5.81 -4.90 18.56
N GLN A 437 5.68 -5.27 17.29
CA GLN A 437 4.57 -4.93 16.39
C GLN A 437 3.88 -6.20 15.90
N GLY A 438 2.70 -6.08 15.28
CA GLY A 438 2.01 -7.26 14.74
C GLY A 438 1.51 -8.23 15.81
N THR A 439 1.31 -7.77 17.05
CA THR A 439 0.92 -8.61 18.20
C THR A 439 -0.55 -8.45 18.55
N ILE A 440 -1.07 -9.36 19.38
CA ILE A 440 -2.44 -9.32 19.91
C ILE A 440 -2.57 -8.46 21.17
N GLN A 441 -1.54 -7.69 21.55
CA GLN A 441 -1.61 -6.78 22.68
C GLN A 441 -2.40 -5.52 22.28
N PRO A 442 -3.26 -4.97 23.15
CA PRO A 442 -4.07 -3.78 22.86
C PRO A 442 -3.27 -2.63 22.27
N ASN A 443 -2.05 -2.40 22.77
CA ASN A 443 -1.20 -1.32 22.27
C ASN A 443 -0.86 -1.44 20.78
N SER A 444 -0.87 -2.65 20.21
CA SER A 444 -0.57 -2.90 18.79
C SER A 444 -1.72 -2.54 17.84
N TYR A 445 -2.95 -2.41 18.32
CA TYR A 445 -4.13 -2.19 17.46
C TYR A 445 -5.09 -1.12 17.95
N LEU A 446 -4.92 -0.60 19.17
CA LEU A 446 -5.62 0.59 19.63
C LEU A 446 -4.79 1.81 19.25
N VAL A 447 -5.31 2.59 18.31
CA VAL A 447 -4.71 3.81 17.77
C VAL A 447 -5.58 5.03 18.08
N PRO A 448 -5.01 6.23 18.19
CA PRO A 448 -5.83 7.42 18.30
C PRO A 448 -6.54 7.71 16.97
N MET A 449 -7.71 8.33 17.07
CA MET A 449 -8.41 8.93 15.95
C MET A 449 -8.89 10.32 16.35
N VAL A 450 -8.71 11.29 15.46
CA VAL A 450 -9.15 12.67 15.61
C VAL A 450 -9.94 13.07 14.37
N ILE A 451 -11.10 13.68 14.54
CA ILE A 451 -11.92 14.22 13.45
C ILE A 451 -12.46 15.58 13.86
N TYR A 452 -12.29 16.56 12.99
CA TYR A 452 -12.93 17.87 13.12
C TYR A 452 -13.18 18.51 11.76
N SER A 453 -14.32 19.16 11.62
CA SER A 453 -14.63 20.04 10.50
C SER A 453 -15.34 21.29 11.02
N PRO A 454 -14.94 22.50 10.60
CA PRO A 454 -15.72 23.70 10.88
C PRO A 454 -17.04 23.75 10.09
N LYS A 455 -17.26 22.85 9.13
CA LYS A 455 -18.51 22.76 8.36
C LYS A 455 -19.58 22.00 9.17
N PRO A 456 -20.68 22.64 9.59
CA PRO A 456 -21.62 22.04 10.55
C PRO A 456 -22.24 20.72 10.09
N SER A 457 -22.53 20.58 8.79
CA SER A 457 -23.11 19.34 8.24
C SER A 457 -22.15 18.15 8.29
N ILE A 458 -20.84 18.41 8.13
CA ILE A 458 -19.80 17.37 8.21
C ILE A 458 -19.54 17.00 9.67
N GLN A 459 -19.45 18.00 10.54
CA GLN A 459 -19.28 17.79 11.98
C GLN A 459 -20.45 17.00 12.56
N ALA A 460 -21.70 17.32 12.19
CA ALA A 460 -22.88 16.58 12.61
C ALA A 460 -22.88 15.12 12.11
N LEU A 461 -22.46 14.88 10.86
CA LEU A 461 -22.32 13.52 10.33
C LEU A 461 -21.29 12.72 11.13
N ALA A 462 -20.14 13.33 11.44
CA ALA A 462 -19.09 12.70 12.23
C ALA A 462 -19.57 12.38 13.66
N HIS A 463 -20.25 13.32 14.33
CA HIS A 463 -20.86 13.07 15.65
C HIS A 463 -21.88 11.95 15.62
N SER A 464 -22.78 11.95 14.63
CA SER A 464 -23.78 10.87 14.47
C SER A 464 -23.14 9.49 14.26
N THR A 465 -21.93 9.45 13.71
CA THR A 465 -21.19 8.21 13.46
C THR A 465 -20.45 7.73 14.71
N PHE A 466 -19.91 8.63 15.53
CA PHE A 466 -18.89 8.29 16.53
C PHE A 466 -19.25 8.59 17.99
N ASP A 467 -20.26 9.42 18.28
CA ASP A 467 -20.54 9.84 19.67
C ASP A 467 -20.91 8.67 20.58
N THR A 468 -21.67 7.72 20.05
CA THR A 468 -22.11 6.50 20.75
C THR A 468 -20.99 5.46 20.89
N CYS A 469 -19.87 5.65 20.19
CA CYS A 469 -18.75 4.71 20.19
C CYS A 469 -17.84 4.98 21.39
N GLN A 470 -17.61 3.98 22.25
CA GLN A 470 -16.53 4.05 23.23
C GLN A 470 -15.17 3.90 22.55
N THR A 471 -15.07 2.96 21.62
CA THR A 471 -13.91 2.71 20.76
C THR A 471 -14.42 2.55 19.34
N ALA A 472 -13.85 3.30 18.40
CA ALA A 472 -14.26 3.26 17.00
C ALA A 472 -13.50 2.17 16.24
N PHE A 473 -13.83 1.98 14.97
CA PHE A 473 -13.07 1.17 14.02
C PHE A 473 -12.57 2.03 12.85
N HIS A 474 -11.37 1.72 12.34
CA HIS A 474 -10.86 2.33 11.10
C HIS A 474 -11.87 2.27 9.94
N GLN A 475 -12.60 1.16 9.82
CA GLN A 475 -13.65 1.02 8.81
C GLN A 475 -14.70 2.13 8.90
N GLN A 476 -15.12 2.55 10.10
CA GLN A 476 -16.07 3.65 10.26
C GLN A 476 -15.51 4.97 9.71
N LEU A 477 -14.23 5.25 9.94
CA LEU A 477 -13.57 6.44 9.40
C LEU A 477 -13.46 6.36 7.87
N SER A 478 -13.05 5.21 7.33
CA SER A 478 -13.03 5.00 5.88
C SER A 478 -14.41 5.24 5.25
N VAL A 479 -15.47 4.68 5.84
CA VAL A 479 -16.84 4.87 5.35
C VAL A 479 -17.32 6.32 5.50
N LEU A 480 -17.00 7.00 6.61
CA LEU A 480 -17.28 8.43 6.76
C LEU A 480 -16.66 9.22 5.59
N LEU A 481 -15.40 8.94 5.23
CA LEU A 481 -14.75 9.59 4.10
C LEU A 481 -15.44 9.28 2.77
N VAL A 482 -15.88 8.04 2.54
CA VAL A 482 -16.71 7.67 1.37
C VAL A 482 -18.01 8.49 1.32
N GLN A 483 -18.70 8.65 2.44
CA GLN A 483 -19.94 9.42 2.53
C GLN A 483 -19.71 10.93 2.34
N ILE A 484 -18.61 11.47 2.88
CA ILE A 484 -18.20 12.86 2.65
C ILE A 484 -17.86 13.10 1.18
N LEU A 485 -17.27 12.11 0.52
CA LEU A 485 -17.07 12.12 -0.92
C LEU A 485 -18.39 12.02 -1.70
N GLY A 486 -19.55 11.81 -1.09
CA GLY A 486 -20.86 11.87 -1.75
C GLY A 486 -21.37 10.52 -2.28
N TYR A 487 -20.83 9.41 -1.76
CA TYR A 487 -21.23 8.06 -2.13
C TYR A 487 -22.08 7.41 -1.04
N ASP A 488 -22.99 6.52 -1.45
CA ASP A 488 -23.78 5.72 -0.53
C ASP A 488 -22.99 4.50 -0.05
N MET A 489 -22.66 4.48 1.23
CA MET A 489 -22.04 3.35 1.90
C MET A 489 -22.49 3.33 3.35
N ALA A 490 -23.07 2.21 3.78
CA ALA A 490 -23.57 2.07 5.13
C ALA A 490 -22.41 2.08 6.14
N SER A 491 -22.49 2.97 7.13
CA SER A 491 -21.53 2.99 8.24
C SER A 491 -21.76 1.77 9.13
N PRO A 492 -20.71 0.99 9.43
CA PRO A 492 -20.83 -0.09 10.40
C PRO A 492 -21.06 0.50 11.81
N GLY A 493 -21.82 -0.21 12.65
CA GLY A 493 -21.89 0.13 14.06
C GLY A 493 -20.56 -0.14 14.77
N CYS A 494 -20.42 0.34 16.00
CA CYS A 494 -19.24 0.07 16.84
C CYS A 494 -19.37 -1.18 17.73
N SER A 495 -20.43 -1.98 17.55
CA SER A 495 -20.69 -3.15 18.38
C SER A 495 -19.91 -4.38 17.94
N GLU A 496 -19.52 -4.48 16.67
CA GLU A 496 -18.81 -5.64 16.13
C GLU A 496 -17.87 -5.22 15.00
N GLY A 497 -16.67 -5.80 14.96
CA GLY A 497 -15.67 -5.49 13.95
C GLY A 497 -14.46 -6.42 14.03
N THR A 498 -13.43 -6.15 13.23
CA THR A 498 -12.22 -6.98 13.21
C THR A 498 -10.95 -6.14 13.09
N VAL A 499 -9.83 -6.72 13.53
CA VAL A 499 -8.48 -6.23 13.21
C VAL A 499 -7.76 -7.35 12.48
N THR A 500 -7.46 -7.12 11.20
CA THR A 500 -6.83 -8.14 10.36
C THR A 500 -5.39 -8.39 10.81
N GLY A 501 -4.95 -9.65 10.86
CA GLY A 501 -3.58 -9.98 11.20
C GLY A 501 -2.58 -9.64 10.09
N ASN A 502 -1.54 -10.45 9.95
CA ASN A 502 -0.40 -10.15 9.09
C ASN A 502 -0.62 -10.46 7.59
N LEU A 503 -1.78 -11.03 7.25
CA LEU A 503 -2.22 -11.30 5.89
C LEU A 503 -3.58 -10.68 5.65
N ILE A 504 -3.76 -10.04 4.49
CA ILE A 504 -5.02 -9.41 4.09
C ILE A 504 -6.15 -10.45 4.02
N THR A 505 -5.82 -11.71 3.71
CA THR A 505 -6.79 -12.81 3.70
C THR A 505 -7.31 -13.19 5.08
N GLY A 506 -6.60 -12.81 6.15
CA GLY A 506 -6.87 -13.22 7.52
C GLY A 506 -6.40 -14.63 7.86
N ASP A 507 -5.82 -15.37 6.91
CA ASP A 507 -5.34 -16.74 7.10
C ASP A 507 -4.10 -16.83 8.03
N ALA A 508 -3.59 -15.70 8.52
CA ALA A 508 -2.60 -15.62 9.60
C ALA A 508 -3.24 -15.33 10.97
N GLY A 509 -4.57 -15.47 11.07
CA GLY A 509 -5.39 -15.08 12.19
C GLY A 509 -5.76 -13.60 12.19
N PHE A 510 -6.75 -13.25 12.99
CA PHE A 510 -7.26 -11.89 13.13
C PHE A 510 -7.93 -11.71 14.50
N LEU A 511 -8.15 -10.47 14.93
CA LEU A 511 -8.94 -10.18 16.12
C LEU A 511 -10.38 -9.95 15.71
N HIS A 512 -11.31 -10.62 16.40
CA HIS A 512 -12.72 -10.34 16.34
C HIS A 512 -13.12 -9.54 17.58
N VAL A 513 -13.75 -8.40 17.38
CA VAL A 513 -14.20 -7.51 18.45
C VAL A 513 -15.71 -7.54 18.50
N LYS A 514 -16.29 -7.86 19.65
CA LYS A 514 -17.73 -7.87 19.88
C LYS A 514 -18.08 -7.26 21.23
N GLN A 515 -18.82 -6.16 21.21
CA GLN A 515 -19.20 -5.39 22.40
C GLN A 515 -17.99 -5.04 23.28
N GLY A 516 -16.90 -4.60 22.65
CA GLY A 516 -15.62 -4.28 23.31
C GLY A 516 -14.79 -5.49 23.76
N ARG A 517 -15.31 -6.72 23.67
CA ARG A 517 -14.53 -7.94 23.96
C ARG A 517 -13.74 -8.34 22.73
N VAL A 518 -12.43 -8.52 22.90
CA VAL A 518 -11.51 -8.90 21.83
C VAL A 518 -11.18 -10.39 21.95
N GLN A 519 -11.39 -11.14 20.87
CA GLN A 519 -11.04 -12.55 20.74
C GLN A 519 -10.11 -12.74 19.54
N TYR A 520 -8.97 -13.39 19.74
CA TYR A 520 -8.12 -13.79 18.63
C TYR A 520 -8.66 -15.06 17.97
N ILE A 521 -8.88 -14.99 16.66
CA ILE A 521 -9.28 -16.12 15.83
C ILE A 521 -8.01 -16.68 15.19
N TYR A 522 -7.66 -17.89 15.59
CA TYR A 522 -6.49 -18.59 15.07
C TYR A 522 -6.71 -19.02 13.62
N PRO A 523 -5.63 -19.03 12.81
CA PRO A 523 -5.68 -19.64 11.49
C PRO A 523 -6.03 -21.13 11.62
N LYS A 524 -6.79 -21.66 10.65
CA LYS A 524 -7.19 -23.08 10.63
C LYS A 524 -6.14 -23.97 9.96
#